data_AF-A0A0A0IBW3-F1
#
_entry.id   AF-A0A0A0IBW3-F1
#
_cell.length_a   1.000
_cell.length_b   1.000
_cell.length_c   1.000
_cell.angle_alpha   90.00
_cell.angle_beta   90.00
_cell.angle_gamma   90.00
#
_symmetry.space_group_name_H-M   'P 1'
#
loop_
_entity.id
_entity.type
_entity.pdbx_description
1 polymer ?
#
loop_
_entity_poly.entity_id
_entity_poly.type
_entity_poly.pdbx_seq_one_letter_code
_entity_poly.pdbx_strand_id
1 'polypeptide(L)' 'MEIVKRSVGVEFNENLAKDIMNSEYVNITIDLHDRSFSATSWGCDLTYNYIKINASYRS' A
#
# COMPACT_ATOMS: atom_id res chain seq x y z
N MET A 1 10.05 -4.08 6.02
CA MET A 1 9.63 -5.47 6.31
C MET A 1 9.33 -6.14 4.97
N GLU A 2 9.89 -7.32 4.70
CA GLU A 2 9.60 -8.09 3.48
C GLU A 2 8.35 -8.94 3.71
N ILE A 3 7.37 -8.87 2.80
CA ILE A 3 6.13 -9.66 2.85
C ILE A 3 5.95 -10.59 1.63
N VAL A 4 6.74 -10.35 0.58
CA VAL A 4 6.78 -11.17 -0.64
C VAL A 4 8.23 -11.36 -1.03
N LYS A 5 8.60 -12.60 -1.35
CA LYS A 5 9.94 -12.98 -1.84
C LYS A 5 9.80 -13.91 -3.03
N ARG A 6 10.49 -13.60 -4.14
CA ARG A 6 10.45 -14.39 -5.39
C ARG A 6 9.01 -14.73 -5.81
N SER A 7 8.14 -13.72 -5.80
CA SER A 7 6.72 -13.84 -6.18
C SER A 7 5.87 -14.73 -5.25
N VAL A 8 6.36 -15.10 -4.07
CA VAL A 8 5.61 -15.88 -3.06
C VAL A 8 5.50 -15.09 -1.77
N GLY A 9 4.32 -15.10 -1.13
CA GLY A 9 4.13 -14.50 0.19
C GLY A 9 4.99 -15.19 1.25
N VAL A 10 5.59 -14.42 2.15
CA VAL A 10 6.35 -14.95 3.30
C VAL A 10 5.58 -14.68 4.58
N GLU A 11 5.85 -15.47 5.62
CA GLU A 11 5.36 -15.16 6.96
C GLU A 11 5.93 -13.83 7.43
N PHE A 12 5.08 -12.99 8.02
CA PHE A 12 5.47 -11.71 8.58
C PHE A 12 4.69 -11.45 9.87
N ASN A 13 5.16 -10.49 10.67
CA ASN A 13 4.50 -10.13 11.91
C ASN A 13 3.34 -9.17 11.62
N GLU A 14 2.11 -9.66 11.76
CA GLU A 14 0.90 -8.85 11.52
C GLU A 14 0.76 -7.65 12.46
N ASN A 15 1.21 -7.76 13.72
CA ASN A 15 1.17 -6.64 14.66
C ASN A 15 2.10 -5.51 14.19
N LEU A 16 3.32 -5.86 13.78
CA LEU A 16 4.25 -4.89 13.20
C LEU A 16 3.71 -4.28 11.90
N ALA A 17 3.07 -5.09 11.04
CA ALA A 17 2.44 -4.59 9.83
C ALA A 17 1.33 -3.58 10.16
N LYS A 18 0.50 -3.87 11.17
CA LYS A 18 -0.56 -2.98 11.64
C LYS A 18 0.00 -1.66 12.17
N ASP A 19 1.09 -1.71 12.93
CA ASP A 19 1.74 -0.50 13.44
C ASP A 19 2.30 0.38 12.31
N ILE A 20 2.90 -0.23 11.28
CA ILE A 20 3.35 0.48 10.08
C ILE A 20 2.15 1.10 9.34
N MET A 21 1.06 0.35 9.16
CA MET A 21 -0.13 0.83 8.44
C MET A 21 -0.89 1.94 9.18
N ASN A 22 -0.71 2.07 10.49
CA ASN A 22 -1.29 3.16 11.30
C ASN A 22 -0.45 4.45 11.25
N SER A 23 0.70 4.46 10.57
CA SER A 23 1.55 5.65 10.43
C SER A 23 0.94 6.64 9.42
N GLU A 24 1.30 7.94 9.57
CA GLU A 24 0.85 9.00 8.65
C GLU A 24 1.26 8.74 7.19
N TYR A 25 2.45 8.16 6.99
CA TYR A 25 2.96 7.79 5.67
C TYR A 25 3.28 6.30 5.62
N VAL A 26 2.73 5.61 4.62
CA VAL A 26 3.04 4.22 4.32
C VAL A 26 3.93 4.15 3.09
N ASN A 27 5.15 3.66 3.26
CA ASN A 27 6.10 3.48 2.17
C ASN A 27 6.05 2.03 1.66
N ILE A 28 5.72 1.85 0.39
CA ILE A 28 5.73 0.55 -0.28
C ILE A 28 6.87 0.54 -1.29
N THR A 29 7.82 -0.38 -1.11
CA THR A 29 8.94 -0.59 -2.05
C THR A 29 8.73 -1.91 -2.77
N ILE A 30 8.78 -1.86 -4.10
CA ILE A 30 8.61 -3.04 -4.97
C ILE A 30 9.86 -3.14 -5.83
N ASP A 31 10.55 -4.28 -5.74
CA ASP A 31 11.60 -4.67 -6.68
C ASP A 31 11.02 -5.71 -7.65
N LEU A 32 10.92 -5.35 -8.93
CA LEU A 32 10.43 -6.23 -9.98
C LEU A 32 11.51 -7.17 -10.53
N HIS A 33 12.77 -6.97 -10.14
CA HIS A 33 13.93 -7.66 -10.70
C HIS A 33 14.02 -7.62 -12.24
N ASP A 34 13.48 -6.56 -12.86
CA ASP A 34 13.54 -6.33 -14.31
C ASP A 34 14.42 -5.12 -14.64
N ARG A 35 15.72 -5.39 -14.78
CA ARG A 35 16.75 -4.41 -15.18
C ARG A 35 16.82 -3.22 -14.21
N SER A 36 17.34 -2.09 -14.68
CA SER A 36 17.77 -0.95 -13.85
C SER A 36 16.90 0.29 -14.09
N PHE A 37 15.59 0.15 -13.91
CA PHE A 37 14.66 1.28 -13.94
C PHE A 37 13.97 1.45 -12.59
N SER A 38 13.65 2.70 -12.27
CA SER A 38 12.94 3.07 -11.04
C SER A 38 11.91 4.15 -11.33
N ALA A 39 10.76 4.09 -10.65
CA ALA A 39 9.75 5.12 -10.65
C ALA A 39 9.14 5.26 -9.24
N THR A 40 8.61 6.44 -8.94
CA THR A 40 7.96 6.74 -7.67
C THR A 40 6.59 7.35 -7.93
N SER A 41 5.57 6.85 -7.24
CA SER A 41 4.20 7.36 -7.28
C SER A 41 3.70 7.67 -5.88
N TRP A 42 2.75 8.59 -5.78
CA TRP A 42 2.14 9.02 -4.52
C TRP A 42 0.63 8.83 -4.60
N GLY A 43 0.02 8.48 -3.47
CA GLY A 43 -1.41 8.28 -3.36
C GLY A 43 -1.86 8.39 -1.90
N CYS A 44 -3.11 8.09 -1.65
CA CYS A 44 -3.70 8.04 -0.32
C CYS A 44 -4.60 6.81 -0.18
N ASP A 45 -5.06 6.56 1.04
CA ASP A 45 -6.02 5.51 1.34
C ASP A 45 -7.41 5.83 0.77
N LEU A 46 -8.17 4.77 0.51
CA LEU A 46 -9.55 4.89 0.07
C LEU A 46 -10.49 4.82 1.27
N THR A 47 -10.98 5.98 1.71
CA THR A 47 -11.83 6.08 2.91
C THR A 47 -13.32 5.98 2.59
N TYR A 48 -14.12 5.59 3.58
CA TYR A 48 -15.59 5.64 3.50
C TYR A 48 -16.10 7.06 3.19
N ASN A 49 -15.47 8.08 3.78
CA ASN A 49 -15.86 9.48 3.56
C ASN A 49 -15.63 9.89 2.10
N TYR A 50 -14.56 9.42 1.46
CA TYR A 50 -14.33 9.64 0.03
C TYR A 50 -15.48 9.06 -0.80
N ILE A 51 -15.89 7.82 -0.50
CA ILE A 51 -17.02 7.18 -1.20
C ILE A 51 -18.32 7.96 -0.96
N LYS A 52 -18.64 8.31 0.29
CA LYS A 52 -19.87 9.01 0.65
C LYS A 52 -20.00 10.35 -0.09
N ILE A 53 -18.94 11.15 -0.13
CA ILE A 53 -18.92 12.45 -0.79
C ILE A 53 -19.17 12.28 -2.30
N ASN A 54 -18.51 11.31 -2.93
CA ASN A 54 -18.56 11.16 -4.39
C ASN A 54 -19.76 10.34 -4.89
N ALA A 55 -20.33 9.45 -4.07
CA ALA A 55 -21.49 8.63 -4.42
C ALA A 55 -22.80 9.44 -4.44
N SER A 56 -22.90 10.52 -3.64
CA SER A 56 -24.10 11.38 -3.58
C SER A 56 -24.20 12.37 -4.75
N TYR A 57 -23.22 12.45 -5.66
CA TYR A 57 -23.26 13.39 -6.79
C TYR A 57 -24.20 12.98 -7.93
N ARG A 58 -24.74 11.75 -7.92
CA ARG A 58 -25.63 11.21 -8.97
C ARG A 58 -26.84 10.46 -8.41
N SER A 59 -27.48 10.99 -7.36
CA SER A 59 -28.83 10.55 -6.96
C SER A 59 -29.89 11.44 -7.59
#